data_AF-A0A4U5LV04-F1
#
_entry.id   AF-A0A4U5LV04-F1
#
_cell.length_a   1.000
_cell.length_b   1.000
_cell.length_c   1.000
_cell.angle_alpha   90.00
_cell.angle_beta   90.00
_cell.angle_gamma   90.00
#
_symmetry.space_group_name_H-M   'P 1'
#
loop_
_entity.id
_entity.type
_entity.pdbx_description
1 polymer ?
#
loop_
_entity_poly.entity_id
_entity_poly.type
_entity_poly.pdbx_seq_one_letter_code
_entity_poly.pdbx_strand_id
1 'polypeptide(L)'
;MRRLRILSATLLLVAWFQVSSAADTISEYQKCKSDEGFGNKTLVCDPGHTLKPETVEKLVHLLQDLQSKVKCSCENQCVREDGMSDKYLGLLQVTDEKSADPINETARQIYEDAKLGNSECDNGLLILYLKDKQKLATYRGEGTYVLLSEKEMAKLHDLALKGGSGSTVSPDEL
;
A
#
# COMPACT_ATOMS: atom_id res chain seq x y z
N MET A 1 51.95 -11.00 57.36
CA MET A 1 51.40 -11.86 56.28
C MET A 1 50.09 -11.25 55.80
N ARG A 2 50.05 -10.61 54.60
CA ARG A 2 49.22 -10.97 53.41
C ARG A 2 47.83 -11.53 53.80
N ARG A 3 46.66 -10.99 53.39
CA ARG A 3 46.10 -10.70 52.04
C ARG A 3 44.88 -9.75 52.25
N LEU A 4 44.62 -8.63 51.57
CA LEU A 4 44.34 -8.30 50.16
C LEU A 4 43.02 -8.84 49.56
N ARG A 5 42.05 -7.89 49.40
CA ARG A 5 40.94 -7.78 48.42
C ARG A 5 39.77 -8.79 48.58
N ILE A 6 38.51 -8.48 48.27
CA ILE A 6 37.95 -7.85 47.06
C ILE A 6 36.60 -7.19 47.39
N LEU A 7 36.46 -5.89 47.07
CA LEU A 7 35.17 -5.22 46.91
C LEU A 7 34.54 -5.73 45.60
N SER A 8 33.48 -6.52 45.70
CA SER A 8 32.67 -6.93 44.54
C SER A 8 31.70 -5.81 44.18
N ALA A 9 32.14 -4.93 43.27
CA ALA A 9 31.26 -4.01 42.57
C ALA A 9 30.64 -4.74 41.37
N THR A 10 29.48 -5.35 41.58
CA THR A 10 28.66 -5.89 40.48
C THR A 10 28.03 -4.74 39.72
N LEU A 11 28.66 -4.41 38.60
CA LEU A 11 28.17 -3.47 37.58
C LEU A 11 27.00 -4.13 36.83
N LEU A 12 25.77 -3.71 37.13
CA LEU A 12 24.56 -4.07 36.37
C LEU A 12 24.56 -3.29 35.05
N LEU A 13 25.17 -3.88 34.02
CA LEU A 13 24.98 -3.45 32.63
C LEU A 13 23.58 -3.93 32.18
N VAL A 14 22.58 -3.09 32.40
CA VAL A 14 21.27 -3.26 31.74
C VAL A 14 21.46 -2.82 30.29
N ALA A 15 21.75 -3.77 29.40
CA ALA A 15 21.73 -3.52 27.96
C ALA A 15 20.28 -3.31 27.53
N TRP A 16 19.89 -2.06 27.29
CA TRP A 16 18.66 -1.73 26.61
C TRP A 16 18.83 -2.09 25.14
N PHE A 17 18.54 -3.34 24.78
CA PHE A 17 18.28 -3.66 23.38
C PHE A 17 16.97 -3.00 23.00
N GLN A 18 17.04 -1.84 22.34
CA GLN A 18 15.90 -1.33 21.57
C GLN A 18 15.70 -2.28 20.38
N VAL A 19 14.81 -3.25 20.56
CA VAL A 19 14.23 -3.99 19.45
C VAL A 19 13.33 -2.99 18.73
N SER A 20 13.83 -2.30 17.71
CA SER A 20 12.96 -1.68 16.72
C SER A 20 12.22 -2.82 16.03
N SER A 21 11.01 -3.15 16.51
CA SER A 21 10.09 -3.97 15.74
C SER A 21 9.78 -3.16 14.48
N ALA A 22 10.35 -3.55 13.35
CA ALA A 22 9.79 -3.08 12.08
C ALA A 22 8.30 -3.42 12.12
N ALA A 23 7.45 -2.41 11.95
CA ALA A 23 6.02 -2.65 11.92
C ALA A 23 5.73 -3.60 10.76
N ASP A 24 5.00 -4.68 11.06
CA ASP A 24 4.52 -5.60 10.03
C ASP A 24 3.53 -4.86 9.11
N THR A 25 3.50 -5.20 7.82
CA THR A 25 2.64 -4.62 6.79
C THR A 25 1.17 -4.58 7.20
N ILE A 26 0.68 -5.61 7.92
CA ILE A 26 -0.68 -5.63 8.46
C ILE A 26 -0.86 -4.60 9.57
N SER A 27 0.12 -4.42 10.46
CA SER A 27 0.04 -3.40 11.51
C SER A 27 0.03 -1.99 10.91
N GLU A 28 0.85 -1.75 9.88
CA GLU A 28 0.86 -0.49 9.12
C GLU A 28 -0.52 -0.21 8.49
N TYR A 29 -1.10 -1.23 7.84
CA TYR A 29 -2.45 -1.17 7.27
C TYR A 29 -3.51 -0.82 8.34
N GLN A 30 -3.53 -1.54 9.46
CA GLN A 30 -4.53 -1.33 10.52
C GLN A 30 -4.41 0.07 11.15
N LYS A 31 -3.19 0.59 11.25
CA LYS A 31 -2.96 1.97 11.69
C LYS A 31 -3.54 2.98 10.70
N CYS A 32 -3.23 2.87 9.40
CA CYS A 32 -3.80 3.75 8.37
C CYS A 32 -5.34 3.67 8.34
N LYS A 33 -5.92 2.47 8.50
CA LYS A 33 -7.37 2.27 8.55
C LYS A 33 -7.99 3.04 9.72
N SER A 34 -7.38 2.92 10.91
CA SER A 34 -7.92 3.49 12.15
C SER A 34 -7.68 5.00 12.27
N ASP A 35 -6.45 5.45 11.99
CA ASP A 35 -6.01 6.83 12.24
C ASP A 35 -6.39 7.76 11.09
N GLU A 36 -6.29 7.29 9.84
CA GLU A 36 -6.43 8.10 8.63
C GLU A 36 -7.70 7.78 7.83
N GLY A 37 -8.40 6.70 8.18
CA GLY A 37 -9.57 6.22 7.45
C GLY A 37 -9.22 5.63 6.09
N PHE A 38 -8.08 4.94 5.96
CA PHE A 38 -7.71 4.25 4.72
C PHE A 38 -8.80 3.27 4.26
N GLY A 39 -9.14 3.32 2.97
CA GLY A 39 -10.25 2.58 2.39
C GLY A 39 -11.63 3.26 2.53
N ASN A 40 -11.68 4.43 3.16
CA ASN A 40 -12.91 5.22 3.30
C ASN A 40 -12.64 6.71 3.04
N LYS A 41 -11.78 7.35 3.82
CA LYS A 41 -11.41 8.77 3.67
C LYS A 41 -10.22 8.98 2.73
N THR A 42 -9.30 8.03 2.68
CA THR A 42 -8.10 8.09 1.82
C THR A 42 -7.89 6.77 1.07
N LEU A 43 -7.24 6.88 -0.08
CA LEU A 43 -6.94 5.75 -0.98
C LEU A 43 -5.47 5.34 -0.95
N VAL A 44 -4.65 6.11 -0.23
CA VAL A 44 -3.21 5.86 -0.10
C VAL A 44 -2.88 5.75 1.39
N CYS A 45 -2.22 4.68 1.76
CA CYS A 45 -1.62 4.47 3.09
C CYS A 45 -0.10 4.55 2.94
N ASP A 46 0.53 5.56 3.54
CA ASP A 46 1.99 5.73 3.60
C ASP A 46 2.43 6.14 5.01
N PRO A 47 2.41 5.19 5.97
CA PRO A 47 2.62 5.49 7.39
C PRO A 47 4.07 5.89 7.70
N GLY A 48 5.00 5.57 6.80
CA GLY A 48 6.40 6.00 6.88
C GLY A 48 6.65 7.41 6.33
N HIS A 49 5.64 8.05 5.74
CA HIS A 49 5.76 9.31 5.00
C HIS A 49 6.92 9.27 3.99
N THR A 50 7.03 8.13 3.30
CA THR A 50 8.05 7.86 2.29
C THR A 50 7.86 8.76 1.07
N LEU A 51 6.59 9.00 0.74
CA LEU A 51 6.14 9.83 -0.37
C LEU A 51 5.99 11.27 0.12
N LYS A 52 6.32 12.21 -0.77
CA LYS A 52 6.03 13.61 -0.51
C LYS A 52 4.51 13.87 -0.51
N PRO A 53 4.00 14.84 0.26
CA PRO A 53 2.58 15.15 0.31
C PRO A 53 1.93 15.36 -1.07
N GLU A 54 2.61 16.10 -1.97
CA GLU A 54 2.12 16.34 -3.33
C GLU A 54 2.07 15.07 -4.20
N THR A 55 2.86 14.05 -3.85
CA THR A 55 2.83 12.75 -4.54
C THR A 55 1.65 11.92 -4.04
N VAL A 56 1.40 11.92 -2.73
CA VAL A 56 0.23 11.27 -2.13
C VAL A 56 -1.05 11.85 -2.74
N GLU A 57 -1.18 13.17 -2.80
CA GLU A 57 -2.34 13.85 -3.39
C GLU A 57 -2.57 13.43 -4.85
N LYS A 58 -1.51 13.43 -5.68
CA LYS A 58 -1.60 12.97 -7.07
C LYS A 58 -2.04 11.51 -7.20
N LEU A 59 -1.51 10.62 -6.35
CA LEU A 59 -1.88 9.21 -6.36
C LEU A 59 -3.34 9.02 -5.94
N VAL A 60 -3.82 9.75 -4.94
CA VAL A 60 -5.23 9.76 -4.55
C VAL A 60 -6.11 10.17 -5.73
N HIS A 61 -5.77 11.27 -6.42
CA HIS A 61 -6.53 11.72 -7.60
C HIS A 61 -6.53 10.68 -8.73
N LEU A 62 -5.38 10.06 -9.03
CA LEU A 62 -5.30 9.01 -10.06
C LEU A 62 -6.15 7.79 -9.72
N LEU A 63 -6.16 7.37 -8.46
CA LEU A 63 -7.00 6.27 -8.00
C LEU A 63 -8.49 6.64 -8.05
N GLN A 64 -8.87 7.86 -7.71
CA GLN A 64 -10.25 8.35 -7.87
C GLN A 64 -10.68 8.37 -9.33
N ASP A 65 -9.80 8.85 -10.21
CA ASP A 65 -10.02 8.87 -11.65
C ASP A 65 -10.24 7.46 -12.20
N LEU A 66 -9.37 6.51 -11.82
CA LEU A 66 -9.50 5.11 -12.18
C LEU A 66 -10.86 4.55 -11.75
N GLN A 67 -11.26 4.79 -10.50
CA GLN A 67 -12.56 4.37 -9.97
C GLN A 67 -13.75 4.93 -10.76
N SER A 68 -13.65 6.18 -11.22
CA SER A 68 -14.73 6.83 -11.99
C SER A 68 -14.82 6.35 -13.45
N LYS A 69 -13.69 5.93 -14.03
CA LYS A 69 -13.56 5.58 -15.46
C LYS A 69 -13.72 4.08 -15.72
N VAL A 70 -13.38 3.23 -14.76
CA VAL A 70 -13.59 1.79 -14.87
C VAL A 70 -15.08 1.51 -14.80
N LYS A 71 -15.62 0.95 -15.88
CA LYS A 71 -17.03 0.55 -15.94
C LYS A 71 -17.24 -0.68 -15.06
N CYS A 72 -18.10 -0.55 -14.06
CA CYS A 72 -18.63 -1.68 -13.30
C CYS A 72 -19.91 -2.17 -13.98
N SER A 73 -19.83 -3.32 -14.66
CA SER A 73 -20.94 -3.88 -15.45
C SER A 73 -21.89 -4.79 -14.65
N CYS A 74 -21.87 -4.68 -13.33
CA CYS A 74 -22.56 -5.58 -12.39
C CYS A 74 -23.98 -5.09 -12.11
N GLU A 75 -24.89 -5.99 -11.73
CA GLU A 75 -26.31 -5.69 -11.50
C GLU A 75 -26.51 -4.59 -10.45
N ASN A 76 -25.73 -4.66 -9.36
CA ASN A 76 -25.69 -3.65 -8.30
C ASN A 76 -24.56 -2.61 -8.48
N GLN A 77 -23.97 -2.50 -9.67
CA GLN A 77 -22.74 -1.74 -9.91
C GLN A 77 -21.62 -2.17 -8.96
N CYS A 78 -20.72 -1.25 -8.55
CA CYS A 78 -19.67 -1.52 -7.57
C CYS A 78 -20.02 -1.01 -6.17
N VAL A 79 -21.29 -1.15 -5.78
CA VAL A 79 -21.74 -0.78 -4.43
C VAL A 79 -21.20 -1.79 -3.42
N ARG A 80 -20.70 -1.29 -2.29
CA ARG A 80 -20.20 -2.12 -1.18
C ARG A 80 -21.33 -2.65 -0.33
N GLU A 81 -21.08 -3.74 0.39
CA GLU A 81 -22.04 -4.35 1.32
C GLU A 81 -22.51 -3.40 2.45
N ASP A 82 -21.70 -2.39 2.81
CA ASP A 82 -22.04 -1.40 3.83
C ASP A 82 -22.95 -0.27 3.30
N GLY A 83 -23.38 -0.34 2.04
CA GLY A 83 -24.26 0.63 1.41
C GLY A 83 -23.56 1.95 1.05
N MET A 84 -22.25 2.07 1.26
CA MET A 84 -21.50 3.22 0.79
C MET A 84 -21.33 3.12 -0.73
N SER A 85 -21.77 4.17 -1.44
CA SER A 85 -21.66 4.33 -2.90
C SER A 85 -20.26 4.74 -3.35
N ASP A 86 -19.33 4.85 -2.39
CA ASP A 86 -18.04 5.47 -2.58
C ASP A 86 -17.09 4.40 -3.12
N LYS A 87 -16.57 4.69 -4.31
CA LYS A 87 -16.31 3.74 -5.39
C LYS A 87 -15.03 2.92 -5.24
N TYR A 88 -14.70 2.35 -4.09
CA TYR A 88 -13.33 1.82 -3.84
C TYR A 88 -12.96 0.58 -4.66
N LEU A 89 -12.54 0.81 -5.90
CA LEU A 89 -11.91 -0.18 -6.76
C LEU A 89 -10.40 -0.28 -6.53
N GLY A 90 -9.76 0.74 -5.94
CA GLY A 90 -8.30 0.87 -5.97
C GLY A 90 -7.74 1.44 -4.67
N LEU A 91 -6.94 0.67 -3.95
CA LEU A 91 -6.15 1.16 -2.81
C LEU A 91 -4.66 1.01 -3.09
N LEU A 92 -3.85 1.94 -2.58
CA LEU A 92 -2.40 1.85 -2.61
C LEU A 92 -1.85 1.85 -1.19
N GLN A 93 -1.04 0.86 -0.86
CA GLN A 93 -0.30 0.80 0.39
C GLN A 93 1.20 0.82 0.14
N VAL A 94 1.89 1.73 0.81
CA VAL A 94 3.34 1.83 0.82
C VAL A 94 3.87 1.10 2.06
N THR A 95 4.61 0.02 1.85
CA THR A 95 5.07 -0.87 2.92
C THR A 95 6.44 -1.47 2.60
N ASP A 96 7.04 -2.16 3.55
CA ASP A 96 8.23 -3.00 3.34
C ASP A 96 7.79 -4.47 3.23
N GLU A 97 8.60 -5.33 2.60
CA GLU A 97 8.37 -6.78 2.66
C GLU A 97 9.02 -7.39 3.93
N LYS A 98 8.53 -6.96 5.09
CA LYS A 98 9.03 -7.38 6.42
C LYS A 98 8.05 -8.25 7.20
N SER A 99 6.92 -8.61 6.59
CA SER A 99 5.90 -9.46 7.20
C SER A 99 6.44 -10.86 7.47
N ALA A 100 5.96 -11.47 8.57
CA ALA A 100 6.23 -12.88 8.84
C ALA A 100 5.53 -13.79 7.80
N ASP A 101 4.37 -13.34 7.33
CA ASP A 101 3.61 -13.99 6.28
C ASP A 101 4.13 -13.63 4.88
N PRO A 102 3.99 -14.52 3.89
CA PRO A 102 4.22 -14.20 2.48
C PRO A 102 3.38 -13.00 2.03
N ILE A 103 3.99 -12.09 1.28
CA ILE A 103 3.35 -10.82 0.87
C ILE A 103 2.05 -11.02 0.08
N ASN A 104 1.89 -12.15 -0.62
CA ASN A 104 0.64 -12.49 -1.31
C ASN A 104 -0.51 -12.79 -0.32
N GLU A 105 -0.22 -13.46 0.80
CA GLU A 105 -1.21 -13.70 1.85
C GLU A 105 -1.55 -12.43 2.60
N THR A 106 -0.56 -11.60 2.89
CA THR A 106 -0.76 -10.25 3.45
C THR A 106 -1.66 -9.41 2.53
N ALA A 107 -1.41 -9.43 1.22
CA ALA A 107 -2.22 -8.71 0.25
C ALA A 107 -3.67 -9.23 0.21
N ARG A 108 -3.87 -10.56 0.26
CA ARG A 108 -5.18 -11.18 0.37
C ARG A 108 -5.94 -10.72 1.61
N GLN A 109 -5.29 -10.76 2.78
CA GLN A 109 -5.89 -10.34 4.05
C GLN A 109 -6.35 -8.88 4.00
N ILE A 110 -5.51 -7.98 3.46
CA ILE A 110 -5.87 -6.56 3.30
C ILE A 110 -7.04 -6.40 2.33
N TYR A 111 -7.02 -7.11 1.21
CA TYR A 111 -8.07 -7.06 0.19
C TYR A 111 -9.44 -7.47 0.76
N GLU A 112 -9.46 -8.59 1.50
CA GLU A 112 -10.66 -9.12 2.16
C GLU A 112 -11.15 -8.19 3.28
N ASP A 113 -10.26 -7.70 4.17
CA ASP A 113 -10.64 -6.81 5.28
C ASP A 113 -11.10 -5.42 4.82
N ALA A 114 -10.54 -4.92 3.72
CA ALA A 114 -10.98 -3.70 3.07
C ALA A 114 -12.30 -3.89 2.29
N LYS A 115 -12.75 -5.14 2.08
CA LYS A 115 -13.88 -5.50 1.23
C LYS A 115 -13.75 -4.86 -0.16
N LEU A 116 -12.59 -5.05 -0.79
CA LEU A 116 -12.35 -4.58 -2.15
C LEU A 116 -13.05 -5.50 -3.16
N GLY A 117 -13.69 -4.90 -4.16
CA GLY A 117 -14.62 -5.61 -5.04
C GLY A 117 -15.97 -5.89 -4.37
N ASN A 118 -16.90 -6.51 -5.09
CA ASN A 118 -18.16 -7.00 -4.54
C ASN A 118 -18.27 -8.52 -4.77
N SER A 119 -19.16 -9.20 -4.04
CA SER A 119 -19.35 -10.66 -4.12
C SER A 119 -19.90 -11.17 -5.47
N GLU A 120 -20.57 -10.31 -6.23
CA GLU A 120 -21.05 -10.56 -7.60
C GLU A 120 -20.02 -10.19 -8.69
N CYS A 121 -19.02 -9.38 -8.33
CA CYS A 121 -18.07 -8.71 -9.22
C CYS A 121 -16.79 -8.36 -8.44
N ASP A 122 -15.86 -9.28 -8.48
CA ASP A 122 -14.58 -9.14 -7.79
C ASP A 122 -13.61 -8.31 -8.66
N ASN A 123 -13.85 -7.00 -8.75
CA ASN A 123 -13.07 -6.09 -9.58
C ASN A 123 -12.22 -5.09 -8.78
N GLY A 124 -12.00 -5.39 -7.50
CA GLY A 124 -11.10 -4.62 -6.65
C GLY A 124 -9.65 -4.75 -7.11
N LEU A 125 -8.86 -3.76 -6.71
CA LEU A 125 -7.44 -3.63 -6.97
C LEU A 125 -6.79 -3.09 -5.70
N LEU A 126 -5.88 -3.88 -5.15
CA LEU A 126 -4.92 -3.45 -4.17
C LEU A 126 -3.56 -3.33 -4.85
N ILE A 127 -2.90 -2.19 -4.68
CA ILE A 127 -1.54 -1.93 -5.13
C ILE A 127 -0.66 -1.87 -3.89
N LEU A 128 0.42 -2.65 -3.87
CA LEU A 128 1.45 -2.57 -2.84
C LEU A 128 2.73 -2.01 -3.46
N TYR A 129 3.21 -0.90 -2.92
CA TYR A 129 4.56 -0.43 -3.22
C TYR A 129 5.50 -0.90 -2.11
N LEU A 130 6.36 -1.87 -2.44
CA LEU A 130 7.36 -2.46 -1.57
C LEU A 130 8.60 -1.56 -1.59
N LYS A 131 8.66 -0.58 -0.69
CA LYS A 131 9.63 0.53 -0.72
C LYS A 131 11.07 0.07 -0.48
N ASP A 132 11.27 -0.98 0.30
CA ASP A 132 12.57 -1.62 0.54
C ASP A 132 13.13 -2.32 -0.70
N LYS A 133 12.27 -2.85 -1.56
CA LYS A 133 12.64 -3.53 -2.80
C LYS A 133 12.47 -2.67 -4.06
N GLN A 134 11.84 -1.50 -3.93
CA GLN A 134 11.43 -0.63 -5.04
C GLN A 134 10.58 -1.37 -6.08
N LYS A 135 9.68 -2.25 -5.61
CA LYS A 135 8.81 -3.07 -6.46
C LYS A 135 7.35 -2.73 -6.26
N LEU A 136 6.57 -3.04 -7.28
CA LEU A 136 5.12 -2.92 -7.24
C LEU A 136 4.51 -4.32 -7.31
N ALA A 137 3.58 -4.59 -6.41
CA ALA A 137 2.71 -5.75 -6.47
C ALA A 137 1.26 -5.31 -6.60
N THR A 138 0.44 -6.19 -7.16
CA THR A 138 -1.00 -6.01 -7.23
C THR A 138 -1.69 -7.26 -6.71
N TYR A 139 -2.78 -7.05 -5.99
CA TYR A 139 -3.76 -8.08 -5.69
C TYR A 139 -5.08 -7.63 -6.29
N ARG A 140 -5.69 -8.49 -7.08
CA ARG A 140 -6.93 -8.22 -7.79
C ARG A 140 -7.92 -9.33 -7.46
N GLY A 141 -9.17 -9.11 -7.82
CA GLY A 141 -10.18 -10.13 -7.65
C GLY A 141 -9.85 -11.47 -8.30
N GLU A 142 -10.64 -12.46 -7.93
CA GLU A 142 -10.42 -13.89 -8.18
C GLU A 142 -9.13 -14.42 -7.53
N GLY A 143 -8.60 -13.70 -6.54
CA GLY A 143 -7.38 -14.07 -5.82
C GLY A 143 -6.09 -13.89 -6.61
N THR A 144 -6.08 -12.96 -7.59
CA THR A 144 -4.96 -12.81 -8.50
C THR A 144 -3.89 -11.88 -7.93
N TYR A 145 -2.79 -12.47 -7.44
CA TYR A 145 -1.59 -11.75 -7.03
C TYR A 145 -0.54 -11.68 -8.15
N VAL A 146 0.03 -10.49 -8.38
CA VAL A 146 1.14 -10.27 -9.33
C VAL A 146 2.19 -9.36 -8.72
N LEU A 147 3.42 -9.85 -8.58
CA LEU A 147 4.60 -9.03 -8.31
C LEU A 147 5.28 -8.68 -9.63
N LEU A 148 5.41 -7.39 -9.95
CA LEU A 148 6.03 -6.96 -11.19
C LEU A 148 7.53 -7.28 -11.18
N SER A 149 8.00 -7.90 -12.26
CA SER A 149 9.41 -8.11 -12.52
C SER A 149 10.14 -6.82 -12.86
N GLU A 150 11.48 -6.81 -12.77
CA GLU A 150 12.31 -5.66 -13.17
C GLU A 150 12.01 -5.18 -14.59
N LYS A 151 11.77 -6.12 -15.51
CA LYS A 151 11.43 -5.84 -16.91
C LYS A 151 10.09 -5.13 -17.03
N GLU A 152 9.11 -5.50 -16.21
CA GLU A 152 7.78 -4.87 -16.19
C GLU A 152 7.83 -3.50 -15.53
N MET A 153 8.58 -3.36 -14.44
CA MET A 153 8.85 -2.06 -13.80
C MET A 153 9.53 -1.08 -14.76
N ALA A 154 10.54 -1.54 -15.52
CA ALA A 154 11.20 -0.72 -16.53
C ALA A 154 10.25 -0.29 -17.66
N LYS A 155 9.36 -1.18 -18.11
CA LYS A 155 8.32 -0.83 -19.09
C LYS A 155 7.34 0.20 -18.54
N LEU A 156 6.90 0.03 -17.29
CA LEU A 156 5.99 0.98 -16.63
C LEU A 156 6.64 2.37 -16.53
N HIS A 157 7.92 2.41 -16.18
CA HIS A 157 8.70 3.65 -16.14
C HIS A 157 8.78 4.33 -17.51
N ASP A 158 9.11 3.60 -18.57
CA ASP A 158 9.16 4.12 -19.94
C ASP A 158 7.79 4.65 -20.41
N LEU A 159 6.70 3.94 -20.09
CA LEU A 159 5.34 4.40 -20.37
C LEU A 159 5.00 5.70 -19.63
N ALA A 160 5.38 5.82 -18.36
CA ALA A 160 5.15 7.02 -17.57
C ALA A 160 5.89 8.24 -18.16
N LEU A 161 7.12 8.05 -18.65
CA LEU A 161 7.90 9.11 -19.31
C LEU A 161 7.27 9.54 -20.64
N LYS A 162 6.77 8.60 -21.44
CA LYS A 162 6.14 8.89 -22.75
C LYS A 162 4.73 9.49 -22.62
N GLY A 163 3.97 9.09 -21.60
CA GLY A 163 2.64 9.64 -21.33
C GLY A 163 2.68 11.07 -20.79
N GLY A 164 3.79 11.49 -20.18
CA GLY A 164 3.97 12.86 -19.68
C GLY A 164 4.17 13.94 -20.75
N SER A 165 4.38 13.56 -22.02
CA SER A 165 4.64 14.50 -23.12
C SER A 165 3.44 14.75 -24.06
N GLY A 166 2.24 14.28 -23.73
CA GLY A 166 1.08 14.32 -24.63
C GLY A 166 -0.16 14.98 -24.04
N SER A 167 -0.17 16.30 -23.90
CA SER A 167 -1.41 17.12 -23.78
C SER A 167 -1.12 18.58 -24.12
N THR A 168 -0.86 18.86 -25.39
CA THR A 168 -1.15 20.16 -26.02
C THR A 168 -1.83 19.87 -27.35
N VAL A 169 -3.15 19.61 -27.32
CA VAL A 169 -3.96 19.80 -28.53
C VAL A 169 -4.22 21.30 -28.59
N SER A 170 -3.58 21.96 -29.56
CA SER A 170 -3.83 23.37 -29.86
C SER A 170 -5.24 23.53 -30.42
N PRO A 171 -6.03 24.54 -30.04
CA PRO A 171 -7.42 24.72 -30.49
C PRO A 171 -7.61 25.07 -31.98
N ASP A 172 -6.56 25.08 -32.81
CA ASP A 172 -6.60 25.69 -34.15
C ASP A 172 -6.83 24.71 -35.31
N GLU A 173 -7.35 23.50 -35.06
CA GLU A 173 -7.77 22.59 -36.13
C GLU A 173 -9.23 22.13 -35.98
N LEU A 174 -10.15 23.12 -36.05
CA LEU A 174 -11.57 22.92 -36.40
C LEU A 174 -11.98 23.92 -37.48
#